data_AF-A0A970PBE8-F1
#
_entry.id   AF-A0A970PBE8-F1
#
_cell.length_a   1.000
_cell.length_b   1.000
_cell.length_c   1.000
_cell.angle_alpha   90.00
_cell.angle_beta   90.00
_cell.angle_gamma   90.00
#
_symmetry.space_group_name_H-M   'P 1'
#
loop_
_entity.id
_entity.type
_entity.pdbx_description
1 polymer ?
#
loop_
_entity_poly.entity_id
_entity_poly.type
_entity_poly.pdbx_seq_one_letter_code
_entity_poly.pdbx_strand_id
1 'polypeptide(L)' 'MLSATTLRTLARDEITQLQQEGCDTTVLEETLQSADGVAEATAAARLSDFFEMARRLRPKSDFSYDEPSDLEAIRRA' A
#
# COMPACT_ATOMS: atom_id res chain seq x y z
N MET A 1 13.49 -12.85 -10.84
CA MET A 1 13.28 -11.77 -9.85
C MET A 1 12.78 -10.55 -10.59
N LEU A 2 11.82 -9.81 -10.03
CA LEU A 2 11.38 -8.54 -10.61
C LEU A 2 12.53 -7.52 -10.58
N SER A 3 12.56 -6.60 -11.56
CA SER A 3 13.56 -5.53 -11.57
C SER A 3 13.32 -4.53 -10.43
N ALA A 4 14.37 -3.85 -9.96
CA ALA A 4 14.23 -2.80 -8.94
C ALA A 4 13.27 -1.68 -9.39
N THR A 5 13.22 -1.37 -10.69
CA THR A 5 12.27 -0.40 -11.24
C THR A 5 10.82 -0.88 -11.11
N THR A 6 10.55 -2.15 -11.43
CA THR A 6 9.21 -2.74 -11.27
C THR A 6 8.79 -2.74 -9.81
N LEU A 7 9.69 -3.10 -8.90
CA LEU A 7 9.41 -3.11 -7.45
C LEU A 7 9.11 -1.70 -6.91
N ARG A 8 9.79 -0.65 -7.41
CA ARG A 8 9.49 0.73 -7.05
C ARG A 8 8.11 1.17 -7.51
N THR A 9 7.70 0.80 -8.72
CA THR A 9 6.35 1.12 -9.21
C THR A 9 5.29 0.47 -8.30
N LEU A 10 5.44 -0.82 -8.02
CA LEU A 10 4.53 -1.54 -7.14
C LEU A 10 4.49 -0.94 -5.72
N ALA A 11 5.64 -0.52 -5.18
CA ALA A 11 5.69 0.12 -3.86
C ALA A 11 4.93 1.46 -3.80
N ARG A 12 4.93 2.24 -4.89
CA ARG A 12 4.14 3.49 -4.99
C ARG A 12 2.64 3.22 -5.03
N ASP A 13 2.24 2.20 -5.80
CA ASP A 13 0.84 1.79 -5.88
C ASP A 13 0.35 1.29 -4.51
N GLU A 14 1.17 0.51 -3.80
CA GLU A 14 0.87 0.02 -2.45
C GLU A 14 0.72 1.16 -1.42
N ILE A 15 1.62 2.16 -1.42
CA ILE A 15 1.46 3.36 -0.56
C ILE A 15 0.12 4.04 -0.83
N THR A 16 -0.23 4.20 -2.11
CA THR A 16 -1.49 4.85 -2.50
C THR A 16 -2.69 4.09 -1.96
N GLN A 17 -2.69 2.75 -2.09
CA GLN A 17 -3.75 1.90 -1.56
C GLN A 17 -3.85 2.02 -0.03
N LEU A 18 -2.73 1.89 0.69
CA LEU A 18 -2.70 1.97 2.14
C LEU A 18 -3.17 3.33 2.67
N GLN A 19 -2.83 4.43 1.99
CA GLN A 19 -3.34 5.77 2.30
C GLN A 19 -4.87 5.85 2.13
N GLN A 20 -5.40 5.27 1.05
CA GLN A 20 -6.86 5.21 0.80
C GLN A 20 -7.58 4.37 1.86
N GLU A 21 -6.92 3.35 2.39
CA GLU A 21 -7.38 2.51 3.50
C GLU A 21 -7.17 3.18 4.89
N GLY A 22 -6.67 4.42 4.91
CA GLY A 22 -6.48 5.20 6.13
C GLY A 22 -5.32 4.76 7.01
N CYS A 23 -4.35 4.04 6.44
CA CYS A 23 -3.10 3.69 7.10
C CYS A 23 -2.12 4.88 7.11
N ASP A 24 -1.30 4.97 8.16
CA ASP A 24 -0.15 5.87 8.17
C ASP A 24 1.00 5.23 7.38
N THR A 25 1.36 5.85 6.26
CA THR A 25 2.39 5.37 5.33
C THR A 25 3.74 6.08 5.48
N THR A 26 3.91 6.97 6.46
CA THR A 26 5.11 7.83 6.58
C THR A 26 6.41 7.01 6.52
N VAL A 27 6.50 5.93 7.29
CA VAL A 27 7.69 5.07 7.34
C VAL A 27 7.91 4.29 6.02
N LEU A 28 6.83 3.94 5.31
CA LEU A 28 6.91 3.25 4.03
C LEU A 28 7.44 4.19 2.93
N GLU A 29 7.02 5.45 2.94
CA GLU A 29 7.52 6.49 2.03
C GLU A 29 9.01 6.75 2.24
N GLU A 30 9.45 6.89 3.49
CA GLU A 30 10.88 7.01 3.84
C GLU A 30 11.69 5.80 3.38
N THR A 31 11.14 4.59 3.57
CA THR A 31 11.79 3.34 3.15
C THR A 31 11.94 3.28 1.63
N LEU A 32 10.89 3.64 0.89
CA LEU A 32 10.92 3.72 -0.57
C LEU A 32 11.96 4.75 -1.05
N GLN A 33 11.99 5.94 -0.46
CA GLN A 33 12.97 6.97 -0.79
C GLN A 33 14.40 6.52 -0.49
N SER A 34 14.61 5.76 0.59
CA SER A 34 15.92 5.20 0.91
C SER A 34 16.40 4.20 -0.17
N ALA A 35 15.51 3.58 -0.94
CA ALA A 35 15.89 2.66 -2.01
C ALA A 35 16.32 3.38 -3.30
N ASP A 36 16.24 4.71 -3.38
CA ASP A 36 16.66 5.48 -4.55
C ASP A 36 18.16 5.75 -4.58
N GLY A 37 18.73 5.75 -5.80
CA GLY A 37 20.14 6.06 -6.05
C GLY A 37 21.17 5.05 -5.54
N VAL A 38 20.73 3.93 -4.95
CA VAL A 38 21.62 2.86 -4.47
C VAL A 38 21.76 1.71 -5.46
N ALA A 39 22.78 0.86 -5.23
CA ALA A 39 23.01 -0.34 -6.02
C ALA A 39 21.78 -1.27 -6.04
N GLU A 40 21.58 -1.96 -7.15
CA GLU A 40 20.37 -2.76 -7.41
C GLU A 40 20.09 -3.81 -6.32
N ALA A 41 21.13 -4.52 -5.85
CA ALA A 41 20.98 -5.50 -4.77
C ALA A 41 20.52 -4.86 -3.44
N THR A 42 21.00 -3.66 -3.14
CA THR A 42 20.61 -2.89 -1.94
C THR A 42 19.19 -2.35 -2.08
N ALA A 43 18.82 -1.83 -3.25
CA ALA A 43 17.47 -1.39 -3.54
C ALA A 43 16.47 -2.54 -3.42
N ALA A 44 16.81 -3.72 -3.96
CA ALA A 44 15.98 -4.92 -3.87
C ALA A 44 15.75 -5.36 -2.42
N ALA A 45 16.79 -5.37 -1.57
CA ALA A 45 16.65 -5.70 -0.16
C ALA A 45 15.73 -4.71 0.57
N ARG A 46 15.93 -3.40 0.37
CA ARG A 46 15.08 -2.36 0.97
C ARG A 46 13.63 -2.44 0.52
N LEU A 47 13.40 -2.75 -0.76
CA LEU A 47 12.06 -2.94 -1.31
C LEU A 47 11.41 -4.23 -0.78
N SER A 48 12.16 -5.29 -0.52
CA SER A 48 11.64 -6.47 0.18
C SER A 48 11.20 -6.13 1.61
N ASP A 49 12.01 -5.38 2.36
CA ASP A 49 11.67 -4.93 3.70
C ASP A 49 10.40 -4.04 3.69
N PHE A 50 10.29 -3.15 2.70
CA PHE A 50 9.09 -2.34 2.46
C PHE A 50 7.83 -3.21 2.37
N PHE A 51 7.82 -4.26 1.53
CA PHE A 51 6.63 -5.10 1.36
C PHE A 51 6.30 -5.92 2.60
N GLU A 52 7.32 -6.35 3.35
CA GLU A 52 7.11 -7.01 4.64
C GLU A 52 6.52 -6.06 5.70
N MET A 53 6.86 -4.77 5.65
CA MET A 53 6.26 -3.75 6.51
C MET A 53 4.84 -3.40 6.08
N ALA A 54 4.60 -3.19 4.78
CA ALA A 54 3.28 -2.92 4.22
C ALA A 54 2.27 -4.01 4.59
N ARG A 55 2.66 -5.29 4.47
CA ARG A 55 1.83 -6.44 4.86
C ARG A 55 1.40 -6.44 6.34
N ARG A 56 2.16 -5.78 7.22
CA ARG A 56 1.84 -5.71 8.66
C ARG A 56 0.93 -4.55 9.00
N LEU A 57 0.81 -3.55 8.14
CA LEU A 57 -0.19 -2.51 8.32
C LEU A 57 -1.57 -3.16 8.19
N ARG A 58 -2.39 -2.95 9.22
CA ARG A 58 -3.78 -3.38 9.22
C ARG A 58 -4.59 -2.23 8.63
N PRO A 59 -5.25 -2.42 7.48
CA PRO A 59 -6.22 -1.46 6.96
C PRO A 59 -7.26 -1.17 8.06
N LYS A 60 -7.72 0.08 8.17
CA LYS A 60 -8.84 0.36 9.06
C LYS A 60 -10.07 -0.37 8.50
N SER A 61 -10.64 -1.25 9.32
CA SER A 61 -11.84 -2.03 8.98
C SER A 61 -13.10 -1.16 8.80
N ASP A 62 -13.04 0.13 9.10
CA ASP A 62 -14.15 1.06 8.97
C ASP A 62 -14.30 1.51 7.51
N PHE A 63 -14.67 0.58 6.64
CA PHE A 63 -15.32 0.97 5.40
C PHE A 63 -16.74 1.41 5.78
N SER A 64 -17.01 2.72 5.84
CA SER A 64 -18.29 3.30 6.31
C SER A 64 -19.52 2.98 5.44
N TYR A 65 -19.40 2.05 4.49
CA TYR A 65 -20.50 1.61 3.67
C TYR A 65 -21.37 0.65 4.48
N ASP A 66 -22.52 1.15 4.92
CA ASP A 66 -23.59 0.33 5.46
C ASP A 66 -24.39 -0.24 4.28
N GLU A 67 -24.18 -1.52 3.96
CA GLU A 67 -24.85 -2.17 2.83
C GLU A 67 -26.37 -2.16 3.07
N PRO A 68 -27.17 -1.50 2.21
CA PRO A 68 -28.61 -1.45 2.42
C PRO A 68 -29.20 -2.86 2.26
N SER A 69 -29.70 -3.42 3.37
CA SER A 69 -30.29 -4.76 3.40
C SER A 69 -31.75 -4.82 2.94
N ASP A 70 -32.36 -3.68 2.58
CA ASP A 70 -33.75 -3.57 2.11
C ASP A 70 -33.80 -3.30 0.60
N LEU A 71 -34.68 -4.02 -0.11
CA LEU A 71 -34.93 -3.89 -1.54
C LEU A 71 -35.25 -2.45 -1.98
N GLU A 72 -35.94 -1.66 -1.16
CA GLU A 72 -36.25 -0.27 -1.48
C GLU A 72 -35.04 0.65 -1.33
N ALA A 73 -34.14 0.35 -0.40
CA ALA A 73 -32.88 1.08 -0.24
C ALA A 73 -31.88 0.75 -1.36
N ILE A 74 -31.81 -0.52 -1.79
CA ILE A 74 -31.03 -0.96 -2.96
C ILE A 74 -31.49 -0.25 -4.24
N ARG A 75 -32.80 -0.02 -4.41
CA ARG A 75 -33.34 0.67 -5.60
C ARG A 75 -33.02 2.16 -5.66
N ARG A 76 -32.56 2.77 -4.56
CA ARG A 76 -32.30 4.22 -4.44
C ARG A 76 -30.81 4.59 -4.35
N ALA A 77 -29.93 3.62 -4.15
CA ALA A 77 -28.47 3.79 -4.18
C ALA A 77 -27.96 3.81 -5.63
#